data_AF-A0AA36GRU0-F1
#
_entry.id   AF-A0AA36GRU0-F1
#
_cell.length_a   1.000
_cell.length_b   1.000
_cell.length_c   1.000
_cell.angle_alpha   90.00
_cell.angle_beta   90.00
_cell.angle_gamma   90.00
#
_symmetry.space_group_name_H-M   'P 1'
#
loop_
_entity.id
_entity.type
_entity.pdbx_description
1 polymer ?
#
loop_
_entity_poly.entity_id
_entity_poly.type
_entity_poly.pdbx_seq_one_letter_code
_entity_poly.pdbx_strand_id
1 'polypeptide(L)'
;MESSISSTMSTSEDPDKRRHLDKGQHQAQQGEEEDRTSHSGCTRTETLGSERKGSDVEHFLSNCGGIERRFGDREMKDNESLLMCVYCKVFGKHYSDACPRIGSVAERLEILREEGRCLKCIGLHDALSCRKRPICFYCKRADPSAPPPEHREHHASICTKPEEYTRKVQLRKDLLRRIDRCKEQLMNSWRRSASVRAQEEKRTPDYQSRPTTPRGPPDFYC
;
A
#
# COMPACT_ATOMS: atom_id res chain seq x y z
N MET A 1 24.17 -54.82 37.63
CA MET A 1 24.45 -55.09 36.20
C MET A 1 24.35 -53.75 35.51
N GLU A 2 25.46 -53.04 35.51
CA GLU A 2 25.60 -51.68 35.00
C GLU A 2 25.95 -51.77 33.51
N SER A 3 25.11 -51.22 32.65
CA SER A 3 25.34 -51.19 31.20
C SER A 3 25.62 -49.76 30.79
N SER A 4 26.91 -49.41 30.84
CA SER A 4 27.48 -48.20 30.26
C SER A 4 27.52 -48.34 28.75
N ILE A 5 26.82 -47.45 28.03
CA ILE A 5 26.97 -47.28 26.58
C ILE A 5 27.46 -45.86 26.30
N SER A 6 28.77 -45.79 26.09
CA SER A 6 29.50 -44.64 25.55
C SER A 6 29.41 -44.70 24.03
N SER A 7 28.78 -43.71 23.41
CA SER A 7 28.77 -43.55 21.95
C SER A 7 29.22 -42.14 21.57
N THR A 8 30.50 -42.05 21.24
CA THR A 8 31.16 -40.95 20.55
C THR A 8 30.98 -41.10 19.03
N MET A 9 30.38 -40.12 18.36
CA MET A 9 30.45 -39.93 16.91
C MET A 9 30.64 -38.41 16.70
N SER A 10 31.87 -37.94 16.48
CA SER A 10 32.54 -37.79 15.18
C SER A 10 32.04 -36.56 14.42
N THR A 11 32.80 -35.49 14.60
CA THR A 11 32.82 -34.24 13.85
C THR A 11 33.39 -34.49 12.45
N SER A 12 32.60 -34.22 11.39
CA SER A 12 33.11 -34.07 10.03
C SER A 12 32.96 -32.59 9.64
N GLU A 13 34.07 -31.88 9.70
CA GLU A 13 34.26 -30.56 9.09
C GLU A 13 34.26 -30.72 7.57
N ASP A 14 33.45 -29.92 6.88
CA ASP A 14 33.46 -29.82 5.41
C ASP A 14 34.12 -28.48 5.04
N PRO A 15 35.40 -28.48 4.59
CA PRO A 15 36.02 -27.31 4.03
C PRO A 15 35.76 -27.25 2.53
N ASP A 16 35.67 -26.03 2.04
CA ASP A 16 36.00 -25.68 0.66
C ASP A 16 34.95 -25.97 -0.43
N LYS A 17 34.26 -24.91 -0.83
CA LYS A 17 34.06 -24.60 -2.25
C LYS A 17 33.79 -23.10 -2.42
N ARG A 18 34.90 -22.37 -2.47
CA ARG A 18 35.00 -21.09 -3.19
C ARG A 18 34.49 -21.28 -4.62
N ARG A 19 33.40 -20.60 -4.97
CA ARG A 19 33.15 -20.21 -6.37
C ARG A 19 33.05 -18.70 -6.42
N HIS A 20 34.18 -18.10 -6.81
CA HIS A 20 34.24 -16.84 -7.51
C HIS A 20 33.25 -16.90 -8.68
N LEU A 21 32.21 -16.06 -8.64
CA LEU A 21 31.46 -15.70 -9.83
C LEU A 21 31.72 -14.23 -10.12
N ASP A 22 32.00 -14.06 -11.39
CA ASP A 22 32.71 -13.01 -12.06
C ASP A 22 31.94 -11.68 -12.04
N LYS A 23 32.71 -10.59 -11.99
CA LYS A 23 32.21 -9.22 -12.08
C LYS A 23 31.89 -8.93 -13.54
N GLY A 24 30.68 -9.28 -13.96
CA GLY A 24 30.10 -8.79 -15.21
C GLY A 24 29.75 -7.31 -15.10
N GLN A 25 30.75 -6.44 -15.30
CA GLN A 25 30.54 -5.03 -15.64
C GLN A 25 29.93 -4.95 -17.05
N HIS A 26 28.62 -5.10 -17.15
CA HIS A 26 27.89 -4.72 -18.35
C HIS A 26 27.53 -3.22 -18.28
N GLN A 27 28.04 -2.54 -19.30
CA GLN A 27 27.93 -1.14 -19.63
C GLN A 27 26.53 -0.57 -19.36
N ALA A 28 26.51 0.45 -18.51
CA ALA A 28 25.54 1.51 -18.56
C ALA A 28 25.72 2.25 -19.90
N GLN A 29 24.78 2.09 -20.81
CA GLN A 29 24.47 3.02 -21.90
C GLN A 29 23.24 2.48 -22.64
N GLN A 30 22.35 3.40 -23.00
CA GLN A 30 21.15 3.25 -23.84
C GLN A 30 19.83 3.13 -23.06
N GLY A 31 19.10 4.25 -23.04
CA GLY A 31 17.73 4.34 -22.54
C GLY A 31 17.26 5.70 -22.02
N GLU A 32 18.04 6.79 -22.18
CA GLU A 32 17.56 8.15 -21.89
C GLU A 32 16.93 8.78 -23.14
N GLU A 33 15.80 8.26 -23.62
CA GLU A 33 15.05 8.96 -24.66
C GLU A 33 13.58 8.52 -24.71
N GLU A 34 12.78 8.85 -23.68
CA GLU A 34 11.31 8.92 -23.82
C GLU A 34 10.60 9.61 -22.64
N ASP A 35 11.18 10.64 -22.02
CA ASP A 35 10.36 11.58 -21.21
C ASP A 35 9.88 12.74 -22.09
N ARG A 36 9.17 12.38 -23.17
CA ARG A 36 8.32 13.33 -23.89
C ARG A 36 7.17 13.67 -22.97
N THR A 37 7.41 14.76 -22.25
CA THR A 37 6.54 15.53 -21.38
C THR A 37 5.17 15.70 -22.03
N SER A 38 4.32 14.67 -21.92
CA SER A 38 2.92 14.73 -22.27
C SER A 38 2.27 15.52 -21.17
N HIS A 39 2.31 16.84 -21.30
CA HIS A 39 1.39 17.76 -20.65
C HIS A 39 -0.02 17.50 -21.19
N SER A 40 -0.54 16.28 -21.05
CA SER A 40 -1.97 16.04 -21.13
C SER A 40 -2.53 16.71 -19.89
N GLY A 41 -3.04 17.93 -20.05
CA GLY A 41 -3.66 18.66 -18.96
C GLY A 41 -4.65 17.74 -18.24
N CYS A 42 -4.60 17.72 -16.91
CA CYS A 42 -5.50 16.93 -16.06
C CYS A 42 -6.94 17.12 -16.58
N THR A 43 -7.48 16.09 -17.23
CA THR A 43 -8.78 16.21 -17.90
C THR A 43 -9.87 16.08 -16.85
N ARG A 44 -11.01 16.77 -17.03
CA ARG A 44 -12.14 16.74 -16.08
C ARG A 44 -12.61 15.31 -15.76
N THR A 45 -12.39 14.37 -16.70
CA THR A 45 -12.67 12.95 -16.57
C THR A 45 -11.75 12.22 -15.56
N GLU A 46 -10.49 12.61 -15.43
CA GLU A 46 -9.54 12.00 -14.48
C GLU A 46 -9.85 12.36 -13.02
N THR A 47 -10.32 13.58 -12.78
CA THR A 47 -10.81 14.02 -11.46
C THR A 47 -12.02 13.20 -11.01
N LEU A 48 -13.04 13.04 -11.88
CA LEU A 48 -14.25 12.27 -11.55
C LEU A 48 -13.96 10.78 -11.28
N GLY A 49 -13.02 10.18 -12.02
CA GLY A 49 -12.58 8.81 -11.78
C GLY A 49 -11.84 8.63 -10.45
N SER A 50 -11.11 9.66 -10.01
CA SER A 50 -10.38 9.66 -8.74
C SER A 50 -11.32 9.83 -7.54
N GLU A 51 -12.38 10.62 -7.67
CA GLU A 51 -13.39 10.83 -6.63
C GLU A 51 -14.15 9.55 -6.28
N ARG A 52 -14.60 8.78 -7.30
CA ARG A 52 -15.29 7.49 -7.07
C ARG A 52 -14.40 6.51 -6.31
N LYS A 53 -13.15 6.35 -6.75
CA LYS A 53 -12.16 5.50 -6.07
C LYS A 53 -11.90 5.97 -4.62
N GLY A 54 -11.92 7.29 -4.39
CA GLY A 54 -11.82 7.87 -3.06
C GLY A 54 -12.96 7.41 -2.15
N SER A 55 -14.21 7.50 -2.61
CA SER A 55 -15.39 7.07 -1.85
C SER A 55 -15.32 5.59 -1.44
N ASP A 56 -14.90 4.71 -2.34
CA ASP A 56 -14.77 3.27 -2.04
C ASP A 56 -13.69 3.00 -0.98
N VAL A 57 -12.58 3.73 -1.04
CA VAL A 57 -11.49 3.62 -0.07
C VAL A 57 -11.94 4.14 1.30
N GLU A 58 -12.63 5.28 1.36
CA GLU A 58 -13.15 5.83 2.62
C GLU A 58 -14.17 4.90 3.27
N HIS A 59 -15.13 4.37 2.50
CA HIS A 59 -16.10 3.40 3.00
C HIS A 59 -15.41 2.15 3.58
N PHE A 60 -14.39 1.62 2.89
CA PHE A 60 -13.62 0.50 3.40
C PHE A 60 -12.89 0.83 4.71
N LEU A 61 -12.21 1.98 4.78
CA LEU A 61 -11.45 2.38 5.97
C LEU A 61 -12.35 2.64 7.18
N SER A 62 -13.55 3.19 6.95
CA SER A 62 -14.58 3.38 7.97
C SER A 62 -15.04 2.03 8.55
N ASN A 63 -15.24 1.03 7.70
CA ASN A 63 -15.82 -0.26 8.12
C ASN A 63 -14.78 -1.25 8.68
N CYS A 64 -13.48 -1.11 8.35
CA CYS A 64 -12.47 -2.08 8.77
C CYS A 64 -11.97 -1.94 10.21
N GLY A 65 -12.53 -1.01 10.99
CA GLY A 65 -12.18 -0.82 12.40
C GLY A 65 -10.78 -0.25 12.66
N GLY A 66 -10.07 0.20 11.61
CA GLY A 66 -8.86 1.01 11.75
C GLY A 66 -7.62 0.29 12.29
N ILE A 67 -7.50 -1.03 12.17
CA ILE A 67 -6.48 -1.79 12.91
C ILE A 67 -5.29 -2.14 12.03
N GLU A 68 -4.22 -1.39 12.22
CA GLU A 68 -2.90 -1.77 11.73
C GLU A 68 -2.31 -2.92 12.57
N ARG A 69 -1.61 -3.82 11.89
CA ARG A 69 -0.80 -4.84 12.54
C ARG A 69 0.42 -4.15 13.15
N ARG A 70 0.54 -4.22 14.47
CA ARG A 70 1.69 -3.63 15.20
C ARG A 70 2.82 -4.65 15.27
N PHE A 71 3.90 -4.37 14.54
CA PHE A 71 5.12 -5.18 14.55
C PHE A 71 6.09 -4.75 15.66
N GLY A 72 6.96 -5.65 16.08
CA GLY A 72 8.06 -5.36 17.00
C GLY A 72 7.96 -6.08 18.34
N ASP A 73 9.00 -5.89 19.13
CA ASP A 73 9.11 -6.43 20.48
C ASP A 73 8.06 -5.79 21.40
N ARG A 74 7.59 -6.56 22.38
CA ARG A 74 6.62 -6.14 23.38
C ARG A 74 7.01 -6.70 24.73
N GLU A 75 6.61 -6.00 25.78
CA GLU A 75 6.65 -6.54 27.12
C GLU A 75 5.61 -7.67 27.22
N MET A 76 6.11 -8.90 27.28
CA MET A 76 5.30 -10.11 27.44
C MET A 76 5.04 -10.33 28.93
N LYS A 77 3.91 -10.94 29.27
CA LYS A 77 3.66 -11.34 30.67
C LYS A 77 4.65 -12.44 31.08
N ASP A 78 4.94 -12.56 32.38
CA ASP A 78 5.90 -13.56 32.88
C ASP A 78 5.60 -14.98 32.42
N ASN A 79 4.31 -15.35 32.38
CA ASN A 79 3.83 -16.66 31.92
C ASN A 79 3.88 -16.85 30.39
N GLU A 80 4.19 -15.79 29.63
CA GLU A 80 4.29 -15.78 28.17
C GLU A 80 5.75 -15.59 27.70
N SER A 81 6.70 -15.42 28.62
CA SER A 81 8.14 -15.29 28.32
C SER A 81 8.72 -16.51 27.60
N LEU A 82 8.12 -17.70 27.80
CA LEU A 82 8.50 -18.94 27.11
C LEU A 82 7.78 -19.13 25.77
N LEU A 83 6.90 -18.20 25.37
CA LEU A 83 6.20 -18.29 24.11
C LEU A 83 7.17 -18.03 22.95
N MET A 84 7.31 -19.02 22.07
CA MET A 84 8.14 -18.92 20.87
C MET A 84 7.32 -18.35 19.71
N CYS A 85 7.86 -17.34 19.03
CA CYS A 85 7.31 -16.88 17.77
C CYS A 85 7.39 -17.99 16.72
N VAL A 86 6.25 -18.35 16.12
CA VAL A 86 6.16 -19.45 15.13
C VAL A 86 6.97 -19.14 13.87
N TYR A 87 7.24 -17.87 13.57
CA TYR A 87 7.91 -17.47 12.34
C TYR A 87 9.42 -17.31 12.52
N CYS A 88 9.87 -16.47 13.46
CA CYS A 88 11.30 -16.19 13.64
C CYS A 88 11.97 -17.01 14.76
N LYS A 89 11.22 -17.87 15.46
CA LYS A 89 11.69 -18.75 16.53
C LYS A 89 12.30 -18.05 17.75
N VAL A 90 12.11 -16.73 17.88
CA VAL A 90 12.52 -15.97 19.06
C VAL A 90 11.52 -16.20 20.21
N PHE A 91 12.04 -16.46 21.41
CA PHE A 91 11.26 -16.65 22.63
C PHE A 91 10.98 -15.31 23.33
N GLY A 92 9.76 -15.14 23.86
CA GLY A 92 9.43 -14.13 24.86
C GLY A 92 9.55 -12.67 24.44
N LYS A 93 9.83 -12.38 23.16
CA LYS A 93 9.98 -11.00 22.67
C LYS A 93 8.73 -10.43 22.02
N HIS A 94 7.95 -11.28 21.35
CA HIS A 94 6.72 -10.85 20.66
C HIS A 94 5.82 -12.06 20.38
N TYR A 95 4.52 -11.82 20.28
CA TYR A 95 3.59 -12.82 19.74
C TYR A 95 3.83 -13.01 18.23
N SER A 96 3.54 -14.20 17.70
CA SER A 96 3.66 -14.51 16.27
C SER A 96 2.95 -13.49 15.37
N ASP A 97 1.82 -12.94 15.81
CA ASP A 97 1.06 -11.90 15.11
C ASP A 97 1.87 -10.62 14.82
N ALA A 98 2.80 -10.29 15.72
CA ALA A 98 3.61 -9.07 15.76
C ALA A 98 5.06 -9.29 15.30
N CYS A 99 5.38 -10.43 14.68
CA CYS A 99 6.74 -10.76 14.25
C CYS A 99 7.35 -9.66 13.35
N PRO A 100 8.46 -9.00 13.76
CA PRO A 100 9.08 -7.93 12.99
C PRO A 100 9.91 -8.42 11.80
N ARG A 101 10.33 -9.70 11.81
CA ARG A 101 11.11 -10.28 10.71
C ARG A 101 10.24 -10.72 9.53
N ILE A 102 9.08 -11.30 9.84
CA ILE A 102 8.16 -11.89 8.86
C ILE A 102 6.87 -11.08 8.87
N GLY A 103 6.85 -10.05 8.00
CA GLY A 103 5.80 -9.05 7.96
C GLY A 103 4.57 -9.49 7.17
N SER A 104 4.78 -10.19 6.06
CA SER A 104 3.73 -10.47 5.09
C SER A 104 2.96 -11.77 5.39
N VAL A 105 1.65 -11.76 5.14
CA VAL A 105 0.78 -12.94 5.30
C VAL A 105 1.17 -14.03 4.32
N ALA A 106 1.59 -13.67 3.09
CA ALA A 106 2.04 -14.63 2.09
C ALA A 106 3.25 -15.44 2.59
N GLU A 107 4.28 -14.76 3.09
CA GLU A 107 5.48 -15.38 3.65
C GLU A 107 5.15 -16.21 4.90
N ARG A 108 4.26 -15.72 5.77
CA ARG A 108 3.78 -16.47 6.93
C ARG A 108 3.08 -17.76 6.54
N LEU A 109 2.24 -17.73 5.50
CA LEU A 109 1.55 -18.93 5.02
C LEU A 109 2.54 -19.94 4.44
N GLU A 110 3.59 -19.48 3.77
CA GLU A 110 4.61 -20.36 3.22
C GLU A 110 5.38 -21.10 4.32
N ILE A 111 5.88 -20.37 5.33
CA ILE A 111 6.53 -20.97 6.51
C ILE A 111 5.63 -22.01 7.19
N LEU A 112 4.33 -21.72 7.30
CA LEU A 112 3.39 -22.68 7.92
C LEU A 112 3.20 -23.95 7.07
N ARG A 113 3.21 -23.84 5.74
CA ARG A 113 3.12 -25.01 4.84
C ARG A 113 4.38 -25.85 4.90
N GLU A 114 5.55 -25.20 4.80
CA GLU A 114 6.86 -25.86 4.85
C GLU A 114 7.06 -26.60 6.18
N GLU A 115 6.61 -26.03 7.29
CA GLU A 115 6.69 -26.66 8.61
C GLU A 115 5.55 -27.65 8.92
N GLY A 116 4.63 -27.91 7.97
CA GLY A 116 3.51 -28.81 8.18
C GLY A 116 2.55 -28.37 9.30
N ARG A 117 2.37 -27.06 9.48
CA ARG A 117 1.48 -26.48 10.50
C ARG A 117 0.07 -26.26 9.98
N CYS A 118 -0.89 -26.35 10.89
CA CYS A 118 -2.28 -26.06 10.57
C CYS A 118 -2.48 -24.59 10.19
N LEU A 119 -3.00 -24.34 8.98
CA LEU A 119 -3.33 -22.99 8.49
C LEU A 119 -4.55 -22.35 9.16
N LYS A 120 -5.20 -23.02 10.13
CA LYS A 120 -6.28 -22.42 10.94
C LYS A 120 -5.76 -21.92 12.27
N CYS A 121 -5.03 -22.75 13.02
CA CYS A 121 -4.63 -22.46 14.39
C CYS A 121 -3.11 -22.35 14.62
N ILE A 122 -2.30 -22.46 13.55
CA ILE A 122 -0.83 -22.40 13.53
C ILE A 122 -0.09 -23.46 14.38
N GLY A 123 -0.83 -24.41 14.95
CA GLY A 123 -0.29 -25.54 15.70
C GLY A 123 0.27 -26.66 14.81
N LEU A 124 1.12 -27.51 15.38
CA LEU A 124 1.63 -28.73 14.75
C LEU A 124 0.63 -29.86 14.94
N HIS A 125 -0.18 -30.11 13.92
CA HIS A 125 -1.07 -31.27 13.80
C HIS A 125 -1.63 -31.30 12.37
N ASP A 126 -2.23 -32.42 11.99
CA ASP A 126 -2.93 -32.54 10.72
C ASP A 126 -4.10 -31.53 10.64
N ALA A 127 -4.18 -30.78 9.54
CA ALA A 127 -5.20 -29.77 9.31
C ALA A 127 -6.62 -30.35 9.32
N LEU A 128 -6.80 -31.59 8.85
CA LEU A 128 -8.10 -32.27 8.84
C LEU A 128 -8.58 -32.61 10.26
N SER A 129 -7.64 -32.81 11.19
CA SER A 129 -7.92 -33.12 12.60
C SER A 129 -8.08 -31.86 13.49
N CYS A 130 -8.00 -30.66 12.91
CA CYS A 130 -8.05 -29.40 13.65
C CYS A 130 -9.42 -29.17 14.33
N ARG A 131 -9.49 -29.34 15.66
CA ARG A 131 -10.69 -29.00 16.44
C ARG A 131 -10.73 -27.56 16.93
N LYS A 132 -9.61 -26.84 16.84
CA LYS A 132 -9.52 -25.44 17.28
C LYS A 132 -10.25 -24.53 16.28
N ARG A 133 -11.11 -23.66 16.82
CA ARG A 133 -11.83 -22.61 16.07
C ARG A 133 -11.40 -21.23 16.58
N PRO A 134 -10.17 -20.79 16.27
CA PRO A 134 -9.68 -19.50 16.74
C PRO A 134 -10.53 -18.38 16.12
N ILE A 135 -10.99 -17.45 16.96
CA ILE A 135 -11.70 -16.27 16.50
C ILE A 135 -10.65 -15.20 16.17
N CYS A 136 -10.52 -14.85 14.89
CA CYS A 136 -9.59 -13.82 14.47
C CYS A 136 -9.95 -12.46 15.07
N PHE A 137 -9.01 -11.87 15.82
CA PHE A 137 -9.15 -10.54 16.44
C PHE A 137 -9.49 -9.43 15.44
N TYR A 138 -8.80 -9.41 14.30
CA TYR A 138 -9.02 -8.41 13.24
C TYR A 138 -10.39 -8.56 12.59
N CYS A 139 -10.80 -9.80 12.31
CA CYS A 139 -12.11 -10.03 11.71
C CYS A 139 -13.27 -9.75 12.66
N LYS A 140 -13.12 -10.11 13.95
CA LYS A 140 -14.12 -9.84 14.98
C LYS A 140 -14.39 -8.35 15.14
N ARG A 141 -13.33 -7.52 15.10
CA ARG A 141 -13.48 -6.07 15.27
C ARG A 141 -14.06 -5.36 14.05
N ALA A 142 -13.76 -5.82 12.84
CA ALA A 142 -14.29 -5.20 11.63
C ALA A 142 -15.82 -5.29 11.52
N ASP A 143 -16.43 -6.32 12.12
CA ASP A 143 -17.89 -6.45 12.13
C ASP A 143 -18.33 -7.28 13.34
N PRO A 144 -18.55 -6.61 14.50
CA PRO A 144 -18.97 -7.26 15.74
C PRO A 144 -20.37 -7.87 15.65
N SER A 145 -21.22 -7.33 14.77
CA SER A 145 -22.64 -7.65 14.63
C SER A 145 -22.92 -8.84 13.71
N ALA A 146 -22.09 -9.09 12.69
CA ALA A 146 -22.38 -10.20 11.79
C ALA A 146 -22.09 -11.55 12.46
N PRO A 147 -23.00 -12.53 12.26
CA PRO A 147 -22.81 -13.90 12.73
C PRO A 147 -21.45 -14.40 12.22
N PRO A 148 -20.67 -15.16 13.03
CA PRO A 148 -19.33 -15.57 12.65
C PRO A 148 -19.44 -16.41 11.38
N PRO A 149 -19.09 -15.85 10.23
CA PRO A 149 -19.02 -16.63 9.03
C PRO A 149 -17.74 -17.49 9.08
N GLU A 150 -17.73 -18.61 8.36
CA GLU A 150 -16.61 -19.55 8.33
C GLU A 150 -15.24 -18.88 8.05
N HIS A 151 -15.24 -17.75 7.34
CA HIS A 151 -14.06 -16.94 7.06
C HIS A 151 -13.44 -16.20 8.27
N ARG A 152 -14.02 -16.30 9.48
CA ARG A 152 -13.43 -15.78 10.74
C ARG A 152 -12.61 -16.83 11.52
N GLU A 153 -12.67 -18.10 11.11
CA GLU A 153 -11.98 -19.20 11.79
C GLU A 153 -10.51 -19.33 11.35
N HIS A 154 -9.69 -18.35 11.72
CA HIS A 154 -8.26 -18.37 11.48
C HIS A 154 -7.48 -17.64 12.58
N HIS A 155 -6.21 -17.99 12.72
CA HIS A 155 -5.31 -17.32 13.65
C HIS A 155 -5.01 -15.89 13.17
N ALA A 156 -4.97 -14.93 14.09
CA ALA A 156 -4.80 -13.51 13.76
C ALA A 156 -3.53 -13.24 12.91
N SER A 157 -2.48 -14.03 13.11
CA SER A 157 -1.19 -13.83 12.44
C SER A 157 -1.21 -14.06 10.93
N ILE A 158 -2.23 -14.75 10.41
CA ILE A 158 -2.41 -14.98 8.96
C ILE A 158 -3.61 -14.22 8.38
N CYS A 159 -4.18 -13.29 9.15
CA CYS A 159 -5.27 -12.44 8.67
C CYS A 159 -4.74 -11.40 7.66
N THR A 160 -5.39 -11.29 6.49
CA THR A 160 -5.06 -10.32 5.43
C THR A 160 -5.59 -8.91 5.70
N LYS A 161 -6.62 -8.78 6.55
CA LYS A 161 -7.29 -7.49 6.81
C LYS A 161 -6.33 -6.35 7.19
N PRO A 162 -5.33 -6.54 8.09
CA PRO A 162 -4.40 -5.46 8.42
C PRO A 162 -3.55 -5.00 7.23
N GLU A 163 -3.18 -5.90 6.32
CA GLU A 163 -2.43 -5.51 5.12
C GLU A 163 -3.33 -4.80 4.11
N GLU A 164 -4.57 -5.28 3.93
CA GLU A 164 -5.56 -4.60 3.08
C GLU A 164 -5.84 -3.19 3.60
N TYR A 165 -5.98 -3.03 4.92
CA TYR A 165 -6.10 -1.73 5.57
C TYR A 165 -4.90 -0.84 5.25
N THR A 166 -3.68 -1.33 5.44
CA THR A 166 -2.45 -0.57 5.14
C THR A 166 -2.39 -0.15 3.67
N ARG A 167 -2.71 -1.05 2.73
CA ARG A 167 -2.78 -0.75 1.29
C ARG A 167 -3.82 0.32 0.98
N LYS A 168 -4.98 0.28 1.61
CA LYS A 168 -6.07 1.26 1.41
C LYS A 168 -5.73 2.62 2.01
N VAL A 169 -5.07 2.67 3.17
CA VAL A 169 -4.53 3.91 3.74
C VAL A 169 -3.51 4.54 2.80
N GLN A 170 -2.59 3.74 2.23
CA GLN A 170 -1.60 4.25 1.28
C GLN A 170 -2.27 4.76 0.00
N LEU A 171 -3.22 3.99 -0.55
CA LEU A 171 -4.00 4.39 -1.72
C LEU A 171 -4.75 5.71 -1.47
N ARG A 172 -5.34 5.90 -0.29
CA ARG A 172 -5.98 7.17 0.10
C ARG A 172 -4.99 8.34 0.04
N LYS A 173 -3.80 8.19 0.63
CA LYS A 173 -2.73 9.20 0.61
C LYS A 173 -2.31 9.52 -0.83
N ASP A 174 -2.23 8.51 -1.69
CA ASP A 174 -1.85 8.68 -3.10
C ASP A 174 -2.93 9.44 -3.89
N LEU A 175 -4.20 9.12 -3.65
CA LEU A 175 -5.34 9.82 -4.25
C LEU A 175 -5.38 11.29 -3.81
N LEU A 176 -5.19 11.59 -2.52
CA LEU A 176 -5.13 12.96 -2.02
C LEU A 176 -3.99 13.75 -2.66
N ARG A 177 -2.77 13.17 -2.74
CA ARG A 177 -1.63 13.78 -3.42
C ARG A 177 -1.91 14.06 -4.90
N ARG A 178 -2.67 13.21 -5.59
CA ARG A 178 -3.08 13.43 -6.99
C ARG A 178 -4.08 14.57 -7.11
N ILE A 179 -5.08 14.62 -6.22
CA ILE A 179 -6.08 15.69 -6.18
C ILE A 179 -5.39 17.04 -5.97
N ASP A 180 -4.45 17.13 -5.02
CA ASP A 180 -3.73 18.36 -4.74
C ASP A 180 -2.89 18.84 -5.93
N ARG A 181 -2.21 17.93 -6.64
CA ARG A 181 -1.50 18.26 -7.88
C ARG A 181 -2.43 18.79 -8.97
N CYS A 182 -3.59 18.15 -9.19
CA CYS A 182 -4.54 18.66 -10.19
C CYS A 182 -5.10 20.04 -9.78
N LYS A 183 -5.36 20.28 -8.49
CA LYS A 183 -5.78 21.60 -7.99
C LYS A 183 -4.72 22.67 -8.27
N GLU A 184 -3.45 22.37 -8.00
CA GLU A 184 -2.34 23.30 -8.26
C GLU A 184 -2.20 23.60 -9.76
N GLN A 185 -2.31 22.60 -10.62
CA GLN A 185 -2.29 22.78 -12.08
C GLN A 185 -3.45 23.66 -12.56
N LEU A 186 -4.67 23.44 -12.06
CA LEU A 186 -5.83 24.27 -12.38
C LEU A 186 -5.63 25.72 -11.93
N MET A 187 -5.12 25.92 -10.72
CA MET A 187 -4.82 27.26 -10.19
C MET A 187 -3.75 27.97 -11.02
N ASN A 188 -2.69 27.27 -11.41
CA ASN A 188 -1.62 27.83 -12.25
C ASN A 188 -2.12 28.16 -13.66
N SER A 189 -2.96 27.31 -14.25
CA SER A 189 -3.61 27.57 -15.54
C SER A 189 -4.51 28.80 -15.49
N TRP A 190 -5.29 28.95 -14.41
CA TRP A 190 -6.13 30.12 -14.19
C TRP A 190 -5.31 31.41 -14.04
N ARG A 191 -4.23 31.39 -13.25
CA ARG A 191 -3.31 32.54 -13.10
C ARG A 191 -2.68 32.96 -14.42
N ARG A 192 -2.24 32.00 -15.25
CA ARG A 192 -1.68 32.28 -16.58
C ARG A 192 -2.73 32.90 -17.50
N SER A 193 -3.93 32.33 -17.57
CA SER A 193 -5.03 32.85 -18.39
C SER A 193 -5.44 34.27 -17.96
N ALA A 194 -5.51 34.55 -16.66
CA ALA A 194 -5.80 35.88 -16.14
C ALA A 194 -4.69 36.90 -16.53
N SER A 195 -3.43 36.47 -16.47
CA SER A 195 -2.29 37.33 -16.85
C SER A 195 -2.30 37.68 -18.35
N VAL A 196 -2.64 36.71 -19.22
CA VAL A 196 -2.76 36.94 -20.67
C VAL A 196 -3.89 37.92 -20.97
N ARG A 197 -5.08 37.73 -20.38
CA ARG A 197 -6.21 38.64 -20.56
C ARG A 197 -5.89 40.08 -20.12
N ALA A 198 -5.19 40.23 -18.99
CA ALA A 198 -4.76 41.54 -18.50
C ALA A 198 -3.70 42.20 -19.41
N GLN A 199 -2.88 41.41 -20.12
CA GLN A 199 -1.94 41.93 -21.12
C GLN A 199 -2.65 42.33 -22.43
N GLU A 200 -3.66 41.58 -22.86
CA GLU A 200 -4.47 41.89 -24.04
C GLU A 200 -5.26 43.19 -23.85
N GLU A 201 -5.86 43.40 -22.67
CA GLU A 201 -6.60 44.63 -22.33
C GLU A 201 -5.70 45.87 -22.33
N LYS A 202 -4.42 45.73 -21.98
CA LYS A 202 -3.43 46.82 -22.10
C LYS A 202 -2.95 47.06 -23.53
N ARG A 203 -3.06 46.06 -24.41
CA ARG A 203 -2.58 46.12 -25.79
C ARG A 203 -3.64 46.65 -26.75
N THR A 204 -4.93 46.53 -26.43
CA THR A 204 -5.98 47.15 -27.22
C THR A 204 -5.76 48.66 -27.20
N PRO A 205 -5.26 49.26 -28.30
CA PRO A 205 -5.09 50.70 -28.38
C PRO A 205 -6.48 51.32 -28.23
N ASP A 206 -6.53 52.53 -27.72
CA ASP A 206 -7.74 53.31 -27.50
C ASP A 206 -8.43 53.60 -28.86
N TYR A 207 -9.11 52.59 -29.41
CA TYR A 207 -9.90 52.68 -30.64
C TYR A 207 -11.28 53.31 -30.33
N GLN A 208 -11.38 54.05 -29.23
CA GLN A 208 -12.52 54.89 -28.91
C GLN A 208 -12.13 56.36 -29.04
N SER A 209 -11.95 56.82 -30.27
CA SER A 209 -12.16 58.21 -30.69
C SER A 209 -12.05 58.36 -32.20
N ARG A 210 -12.73 57.50 -32.99
CA ARG A 210 -13.06 57.92 -34.37
C ARG A 210 -14.39 58.68 -34.28
N PRO A 211 -14.39 60.01 -34.50
CA PRO A 211 -15.64 60.78 -34.48
C PRO A 211 -16.57 60.18 -35.52
N THR A 212 -17.75 59.76 -35.09
CA THR A 212 -18.85 59.41 -35.99
C THR A 212 -19.22 60.67 -36.76
N THR A 213 -18.69 60.80 -37.98
CA THR A 213 -19.17 61.82 -38.92
C THR A 213 -20.67 61.55 -39.15
N PRO A 214 -21.55 62.57 -39.01
CA PRO A 214 -22.97 62.41 -39.27
C PRO A 214 -23.16 61.94 -40.72
N ARG A 215 -23.90 60.85 -40.94
CA ARG A 215 -24.39 60.51 -42.28
C ARG A 215 -25.37 61.60 -42.69
N GLY A 216 -24.95 62.46 -43.61
CA GLY A 216 -25.88 63.30 -44.36
C GLY A 216 -26.86 62.42 -45.14
N PRO A 217 -28.09 62.89 -45.37
CA PRO A 217 -29.10 62.14 -46.11
C PRO A 217 -28.64 61.93 -47.57
N PRO A 218 -29.04 60.82 -48.21
CA PRO A 218 -28.72 60.56 -49.61
C PRO A 218 -29.48 61.54 -50.51
N ASP A 219 -28.74 62.29 -51.33
CA ASP A 219 -29.31 63.15 -52.36
C ASP A 219 -30.01 62.29 -53.42
N PHE A 220 -31.32 62.41 -53.51
CA PHE A 220 -32.12 61.96 -54.65
C PHE A 220 -32.04 63.02 -55.74
N TYR A 221 -31.35 62.72 -56.85
CA TYR A 221 -31.48 63.48 -58.08
C TYR A 221 -32.45 62.76 -59.04
N CYS A 222 -33.46 63.51 -59.49
CA CYS A 222 -34.40 63.18 -60.58
C CYS A 222 -33.73 63.24 -61.94
#